data_AF-A0A0X8GN30-F1
#
_entry.id   AF-A0A0X8GN30-F1
#
_cell.length_a   1.000
_cell.length_b   1.000
_cell.length_c   1.000
_cell.angle_alpha   90.00
_cell.angle_beta   90.00
_cell.angle_gamma   90.00
#
_symmetry.space_group_name_H-M   'P 1'
#
loop_
_entity.id
_entity.type
_entity.pdbx_description
1 polymer ?
#
loop_
_entity_poly.entity_id
_entity_poly.type
_entity_poly.pdbx_seq_one_letter_code
_entity_poly.pdbx_strand_id
1 'polypeptide(L)'
;MKQSLTISYLARRITPTRVPRYIAFCSLLVILVVSLYPFSGWRFTGEPIWAFYAYPLPYYFTFFDNTVNVLAYLPLGFSLAISLRHLRYGSVSAALIGLGLSATVEFIQQFLPGRVASNLDILSNAFGAVLGVLLAQILGNRYWQNRWLAARHAWCAPGPAVEWGVTWLVLWFMTQLDPSQPFLGVVVESPGLPQPFESPMQNAKLFLRLLEGGGMMLHFLGVALFVSVLVRHTWQSLKAIRFTLLTALLLKLGFAGLLLKPAQFFAWININIVVGGLLGTLALALLWRLNRRFRALVGALALIATLVIGWFWPLTPQLSATLPLFRWHYGHLLHFNGLSAVISDLWPYGAIALLLWLAARAPREESW
;
A
#
# COMPACT_ATOMS: atom_id res chain seq x y z
N MET A 1 6.43 6.08 -33.45
CA MET A 1 7.68 6.46 -32.75
C MET A 1 8.45 5.21 -32.31
N LYS A 2 9.50 4.83 -33.04
CA LYS A 2 10.48 3.83 -32.59
C LYS A 2 11.27 4.45 -31.42
N GLN A 3 10.97 4.05 -30.18
CA GLN A 3 11.88 4.34 -29.06
C GLN A 3 13.17 3.56 -29.33
N SER A 4 14.23 4.26 -29.72
CA SER A 4 15.57 3.69 -29.83
C SER A 4 15.96 3.18 -28.43
N LEU A 5 16.02 1.87 -28.25
CA LEU A 5 16.59 1.27 -27.06
C LEU A 5 18.03 1.80 -26.95
N THR A 6 18.33 2.55 -25.89
CA THR A 6 19.62 3.19 -25.70
C THR A 6 20.72 2.13 -25.78
N ILE A 7 21.83 2.40 -26.47
CA ILE A 7 22.93 1.43 -26.69
C ILE A 7 23.41 0.78 -25.38
N SER A 8 23.33 1.49 -24.24
CA SER A 8 23.65 0.95 -22.92
C SER A 8 22.75 -0.20 -22.45
N TYR A 9 21.50 -0.29 -22.94
CA TYR A 9 20.54 -1.35 -22.63
C TYR A 9 20.94 -2.67 -23.31
N LEU A 10 21.46 -2.60 -24.55
CA LEU A 10 21.86 -3.78 -25.31
C LEU A 10 23.19 -4.38 -24.83
N ALA A 11 24.03 -3.57 -24.18
CA ALA A 11 25.38 -3.97 -23.75
C ALA A 11 25.43 -4.77 -22.42
N ARG A 12 24.36 -4.80 -21.62
CA ARG A 12 24.34 -5.53 -20.33
C ARG A 12 23.51 -6.80 -20.43
N ARG A 13 24.00 -7.91 -19.86
CA ARG A 13 23.16 -9.09 -19.58
C ARG A 13 21.95 -8.62 -18.76
N ILE A 14 20.75 -8.71 -19.34
CA ILE A 14 19.51 -8.32 -18.68
C ILE A 14 19.29 -9.30 -17.52
N THR A 15 19.53 -8.85 -16.29
CA THR A 15 19.10 -9.60 -15.12
C THR A 15 17.57 -9.57 -15.05
N PRO A 16 16.91 -10.74 -14.88
CA PRO A 16 15.46 -10.77 -14.78
C PRO A 16 15.00 -9.97 -13.57
N THR A 17 14.00 -9.11 -13.77
CA THR A 17 13.41 -8.31 -12.70
C THR A 17 12.79 -9.20 -11.63
N ARG A 18 12.92 -8.80 -10.36
CA ARG A 18 12.34 -9.49 -9.21
C ARG A 18 10.96 -8.97 -8.84
N VAL A 19 10.51 -7.89 -9.48
CA VAL A 19 9.21 -7.23 -9.23
C VAL A 19 8.03 -8.22 -9.18
N PRO A 20 7.87 -9.19 -10.11
CA PRO A 20 6.77 -10.16 -10.01
C PRO A 20 6.80 -10.96 -8.70
N ARG A 21 7.97 -11.37 -8.22
CA ARG A 21 8.08 -12.10 -6.95
C ARG A 21 7.72 -11.22 -5.76
N TYR A 22 8.11 -9.96 -5.79
CA TYR A 22 7.77 -9.00 -4.75
C TYR A 22 6.27 -8.67 -4.73
N ILE A 23 5.64 -8.53 -5.91
CA ILE A 23 4.19 -8.33 -6.01
C ILE A 23 3.45 -9.57 -5.48
N ALA A 24 3.90 -10.78 -5.82
CA ALA A 24 3.30 -12.01 -5.30
C ALA A 24 3.38 -12.05 -3.76
N PHE A 25 4.54 -11.73 -3.19
CA PHE A 25 4.72 -11.66 -1.74
C PHE A 25 3.84 -10.59 -1.09
N CYS A 26 3.78 -9.38 -1.64
CA CYS A 26 2.93 -8.31 -1.11
C CYS A 26 1.44 -8.65 -1.23
N SER A 27 1.03 -9.29 -2.33
CA SER A 27 -0.36 -9.72 -2.54
C SER A 27 -0.74 -10.80 -1.53
N LEU A 28 0.15 -11.78 -1.29
CA LEU A 28 -0.03 -12.79 -0.24
C LEU A 28 -0.16 -12.14 1.14
N LEU A 29 0.74 -11.21 1.48
CA LEU A 29 0.69 -10.50 2.76
C LEU A 29 -0.62 -9.75 2.94
N VAL A 30 -1.05 -9.00 1.92
CA VAL A 30 -2.33 -8.27 1.92
C VAL A 30 -3.50 -9.24 2.11
N ILE A 31 -3.57 -10.32 1.33
CA ILE A 31 -4.65 -11.32 1.45
C ILE A 31 -4.71 -11.89 2.87
N LEU A 32 -3.58 -12.36 3.41
CA LEU A 32 -3.54 -12.93 4.76
C LEU A 32 -3.93 -11.89 5.83
N VAL A 33 -3.46 -10.65 5.70
CA VAL A 33 -3.77 -9.59 6.66
C VAL A 33 -5.26 -9.24 6.63
N VAL A 34 -5.83 -9.03 5.44
CA VAL A 34 -7.25 -8.69 5.27
C VAL A 34 -8.13 -9.80 5.79
N SER A 35 -7.85 -11.04 5.39
CA SER A 35 -8.74 -12.15 5.65
C SER A 35 -8.69 -12.61 7.11
N LEU A 36 -7.56 -12.42 7.80
CA LEU A 36 -7.37 -12.85 9.19
C LEU A 36 -7.59 -11.74 10.22
N TYR A 37 -7.79 -10.49 9.79
CA TYR A 37 -8.21 -9.40 10.69
C TYR A 37 -9.60 -9.70 11.30
N PRO A 38 -9.80 -9.53 12.63
CA PRO A 38 -8.99 -8.75 13.59
C PRO A 38 -7.95 -9.55 14.41
N PHE A 39 -7.55 -10.76 13.98
CA PHE A 39 -6.55 -11.62 14.63
C PHE A 39 -6.83 -12.00 16.09
N SER A 40 -8.06 -11.83 16.57
CA SER A 40 -8.43 -11.98 17.99
C SER A 40 -9.72 -12.77 18.17
N GLY A 41 -9.92 -13.30 19.38
CA GLY A 41 -11.14 -14.01 19.77
C GLY A 41 -11.33 -15.38 19.11
N TRP A 42 -10.24 -15.99 18.63
CA TRP A 42 -10.24 -17.29 17.96
C TRP A 42 -11.00 -18.35 18.77
N ARG A 43 -12.02 -18.94 18.15
CA ARG A 43 -12.86 -19.96 18.78
C ARG A 43 -13.53 -20.82 17.71
N PHE A 44 -13.73 -22.09 18.05
CA PHE A 44 -14.60 -22.93 17.25
C PHE A 44 -16.07 -22.49 17.44
N THR A 45 -16.78 -22.30 16.34
CA THR A 45 -18.15 -21.75 16.32
C THR A 45 -19.24 -22.81 16.53
N GLY A 46 -18.88 -24.11 16.51
CA GLY A 46 -19.82 -25.22 16.65
C GLY A 46 -20.36 -25.75 15.31
N GLU A 47 -20.10 -25.04 14.21
CA GLU A 47 -20.47 -25.47 12.85
C GLU A 47 -19.58 -26.62 12.35
N PRO A 48 -20.10 -27.54 11.51
CA PRO A 48 -19.28 -28.59 10.95
C PRO A 48 -18.16 -28.00 10.08
N ILE A 49 -16.90 -28.28 10.46
CA ILE A 49 -15.68 -27.63 9.96
C ILE A 49 -15.57 -27.65 8.41
N TRP A 50 -16.08 -28.71 7.78
CA TRP A 50 -15.98 -28.91 6.33
C TRP A 50 -17.26 -28.59 5.56
N ALA A 51 -18.37 -28.31 6.23
CA ALA A 51 -19.68 -28.21 5.56
C ALA A 51 -19.76 -27.05 4.57
N PHE A 52 -19.06 -25.95 4.85
CA PHE A 52 -19.13 -24.75 4.01
C PHE A 52 -18.67 -24.95 2.56
N TYR A 53 -17.80 -25.93 2.29
CA TYR A 53 -17.38 -26.28 0.93
C TYR A 53 -18.56 -26.73 0.05
N ALA A 54 -19.60 -27.31 0.66
CA ALA A 54 -20.73 -27.91 -0.02
C ALA A 54 -22.05 -27.13 0.15
N TYR A 55 -22.03 -25.95 0.77
CA TYR A 55 -23.24 -25.14 0.91
C TYR A 55 -23.81 -24.74 -0.45
N PRO A 56 -25.15 -24.67 -0.60
CA PRO A 56 -25.73 -24.08 -1.79
C PRO A 56 -25.27 -22.61 -1.88
N LEU A 57 -24.97 -22.16 -3.10
CA LEU A 57 -24.58 -20.77 -3.31
C LEU A 57 -25.72 -19.84 -2.87
N PRO A 58 -25.41 -18.74 -2.16
CA PRO A 58 -26.43 -17.84 -1.66
C PRO A 58 -27.20 -17.18 -2.81
N TYR A 59 -28.52 -17.12 -2.68
CA TYR A 59 -29.38 -16.46 -3.68
C TYR A 59 -29.12 -14.95 -3.75
N TYR A 60 -28.85 -14.32 -2.59
CA TYR A 60 -28.45 -12.93 -2.49
C TYR A 60 -26.96 -12.84 -2.23
N PHE A 61 -26.25 -12.19 -3.16
CA PHE A 61 -24.85 -11.84 -3.00
C PHE A 61 -24.64 -10.38 -3.38
N THR A 62 -23.60 -9.80 -2.78
CA THR A 62 -23.16 -8.43 -3.03
C THR A 62 -22.13 -8.46 -4.15
N PHE A 63 -22.47 -7.87 -5.30
CA PHE A 63 -21.54 -7.76 -6.44
C PHE A 63 -20.20 -7.11 -6.05
N PHE A 64 -20.26 -6.14 -5.12
CA PHE A 64 -19.09 -5.47 -4.59
C PHE A 64 -18.11 -6.43 -3.91
N ASP A 65 -18.57 -7.33 -3.03
CA ASP A 65 -17.69 -8.22 -2.26
C ASP A 65 -17.00 -9.24 -3.17
N ASN A 66 -17.77 -9.86 -4.07
CA ASN A 66 -17.20 -10.75 -5.08
C ASN A 66 -16.16 -10.02 -5.96
N THR A 67 -16.43 -8.75 -6.31
CA THR A 67 -15.49 -7.93 -7.09
C THR A 67 -14.21 -7.64 -6.31
N VAL A 68 -14.30 -7.28 -5.02
CA VAL A 68 -13.13 -7.04 -4.17
C VAL A 68 -12.30 -8.31 -4.02
N ASN A 69 -12.93 -9.46 -3.80
CA ASN A 69 -12.29 -10.77 -3.72
C ASN A 69 -11.54 -11.12 -5.02
N VAL A 70 -12.19 -10.96 -6.17
CA VAL A 70 -11.57 -11.11 -7.50
C VAL A 70 -10.37 -10.18 -7.65
N LEU A 71 -10.50 -8.90 -7.31
CA LEU A 71 -9.43 -7.91 -7.43
C LEU A 71 -8.27 -8.16 -6.46
N ALA A 72 -8.51 -8.76 -5.29
CA ALA A 72 -7.46 -9.10 -4.33
C ALA A 72 -6.56 -10.24 -4.83
N TYR A 73 -7.16 -11.27 -5.46
CA TYR A 73 -6.43 -12.44 -5.96
C TYR A 73 -5.84 -12.27 -7.37
N LEU A 74 -6.33 -11.32 -8.16
CA LEU A 74 -5.83 -11.05 -9.52
C LEU A 74 -4.33 -10.69 -9.55
N PRO A 75 -3.80 -9.76 -8.74
CA PRO A 75 -2.37 -9.47 -8.69
C PRO A 75 -1.52 -10.68 -8.29
N LEU A 76 -2.03 -11.52 -7.38
CA LEU A 76 -1.37 -12.76 -6.97
C LEU A 76 -1.24 -13.72 -8.14
N GLY A 77 -2.35 -14.05 -8.82
CA GLY A 77 -2.36 -14.95 -9.97
C GLY A 77 -1.46 -14.46 -11.11
N PHE A 78 -1.53 -13.16 -11.43
CA PHE A 78 -0.69 -12.52 -12.44
C PHE A 78 0.80 -12.65 -12.13
N SER A 79 1.19 -12.29 -10.91
CA SER A 79 2.58 -12.23 -10.49
C SER A 79 3.21 -13.62 -10.31
N LEU A 80 2.42 -14.60 -9.83
CA LEU A 80 2.82 -16.01 -9.79
C LEU A 80 3.00 -16.60 -11.19
N ALA A 81 2.08 -16.35 -12.12
CA ALA A 81 2.20 -16.84 -13.49
C ALA A 81 3.47 -16.35 -14.17
N ILE A 82 3.82 -15.07 -14.02
CA ILE A 82 5.09 -14.52 -14.54
C ILE A 82 6.30 -15.15 -13.83
N SER A 83 6.22 -15.34 -12.51
CA SER A 83 7.33 -15.89 -11.72
C SER A 83 7.62 -17.37 -12.02
N LEU A 84 6.55 -18.14 -12.26
CA LEU A 84 6.59 -19.59 -12.51
C LEU A 84 6.64 -19.94 -14.00
N ARG A 85 6.75 -18.96 -14.90
CA ARG A 85 6.76 -19.17 -16.36
C ARG A 85 7.84 -20.13 -16.89
N HIS A 86 8.87 -20.38 -16.09
CA HIS A 86 9.97 -21.29 -16.43
C HIS A 86 9.59 -22.76 -16.21
N LEU A 87 8.49 -23.02 -15.49
CA LEU A 87 7.94 -24.36 -15.27
C LEU A 87 6.94 -24.71 -16.37
N ARG A 88 6.95 -25.97 -16.81
CA ARG A 88 6.04 -26.49 -17.86
C ARG A 88 4.57 -26.22 -17.57
N TYR A 89 4.16 -26.32 -16.30
CA TYR A 89 2.79 -26.10 -15.85
C TYR A 89 2.63 -24.82 -15.01
N GLY A 90 3.52 -23.83 -15.16
CA GLY A 90 3.58 -22.66 -14.28
C GLY A 90 2.28 -21.86 -14.17
N SER A 91 1.52 -21.72 -15.27
CA SER A 91 0.20 -21.05 -15.26
C SER A 91 -0.84 -21.83 -14.45
N VAL A 92 -0.87 -23.16 -14.62
CA VAL A 92 -1.77 -24.04 -13.87
C VAL A 92 -1.39 -24.04 -12.38
N SER A 93 -0.09 -24.15 -12.08
CA SER A 93 0.41 -24.05 -10.70
C SER A 93 0.03 -22.71 -10.05
N ALA A 94 0.14 -21.59 -10.77
CA ALA A 94 -0.26 -20.28 -10.25
C ALA A 94 -1.76 -20.21 -9.90
N ALA A 95 -2.64 -20.73 -10.78
CA ALA A 95 -4.07 -20.81 -10.51
C ALA A 95 -4.39 -21.72 -9.31
N LEU A 96 -3.75 -22.89 -9.24
CA LEU A 96 -3.93 -23.85 -8.13
C LEU A 96 -3.42 -23.30 -6.80
N ILE A 97 -2.31 -22.55 -6.80
CA ILE A 97 -1.82 -21.87 -5.59
C ILE A 97 -2.85 -20.82 -5.12
N GLY A 98 -3.44 -20.04 -6.03
CA GLY A 98 -4.49 -19.08 -5.70
C GLY A 98 -5.73 -19.75 -5.09
N LEU A 99 -6.22 -20.82 -5.73
CA LEU A 99 -7.32 -21.63 -5.21
C LEU A 99 -7.01 -22.24 -3.84
N GLY A 100 -5.84 -22.87 -3.69
CA GLY A 100 -5.42 -23.50 -2.45
C GLY A 100 -5.24 -22.49 -1.31
N LEU A 101 -4.70 -21.29 -1.62
CA LEU A 101 -4.62 -20.19 -0.66
C LEU A 101 -6.02 -19.77 -0.21
N SER A 102 -6.97 -19.59 -1.13
CA SER A 102 -8.34 -19.22 -0.78
C SER A 102 -9.02 -20.29 0.08
N ALA A 103 -8.93 -21.56 -0.31
CA ALA A 103 -9.52 -22.65 0.49
C ALA A 103 -8.92 -22.71 1.90
N THR A 104 -7.60 -22.51 2.02
CA THR A 104 -6.92 -22.44 3.32
C THR A 104 -7.39 -21.25 4.16
N VAL A 105 -7.50 -20.07 3.55
CA VAL A 105 -7.95 -18.86 4.24
C VAL A 105 -9.38 -19.01 4.75
N GLU A 106 -10.30 -19.49 3.90
CA GLU A 106 -11.70 -19.71 4.28
C GLU A 106 -11.84 -20.79 5.36
N PHE A 107 -11.03 -21.85 5.28
CA PHE A 107 -10.95 -22.84 6.35
C PHE A 107 -10.50 -22.24 7.68
N ILE A 108 -9.46 -21.39 7.67
CA ILE A 108 -8.98 -20.71 8.88
C ILE A 108 -10.06 -19.78 9.45
N GLN A 109 -10.85 -19.12 8.59
CA GLN A 109 -11.91 -18.21 9.00
C GLN A 109 -13.05 -18.88 9.77
N GLN A 110 -13.21 -20.22 9.70
CA GLN A 110 -14.13 -20.97 10.59
C GLN A 110 -13.84 -20.74 12.08
N PHE A 111 -12.60 -20.41 12.41
CA PHE A 111 -12.14 -20.21 13.78
C PHE A 111 -12.07 -18.72 14.17
N LEU A 112 -12.45 -17.80 13.29
CA LEU A 112 -12.38 -16.35 13.51
C LEU A 112 -13.78 -15.77 13.78
N PRO A 113 -14.00 -15.12 14.94
CA PRO A 113 -15.28 -14.51 15.26
C PRO A 113 -15.58 -13.34 14.30
N GLY A 114 -16.82 -13.27 13.82
CA GLY A 114 -17.26 -12.23 12.89
C GLY A 114 -16.86 -12.46 11.43
N ARG A 115 -16.25 -13.61 11.11
CA ARG A 115 -16.07 -14.10 9.74
C ARG A 115 -16.95 -15.31 9.50
N VAL A 116 -17.41 -15.46 8.27
CA VAL A 116 -18.21 -16.60 7.82
C VAL A 116 -17.49 -17.18 6.61
N ALA A 117 -17.01 -18.42 6.74
CA ALA A 117 -16.35 -19.12 5.64
C ALA A 117 -17.37 -19.40 4.51
N SER A 118 -16.96 -19.18 3.26
CA SER A 118 -17.85 -19.18 2.11
C SER A 118 -17.23 -19.86 0.90
N ASN A 119 -17.94 -20.84 0.31
CA ASN A 119 -17.52 -21.43 -0.96
C ASN A 119 -17.64 -20.45 -2.13
N LEU A 120 -18.54 -19.47 -2.06
CA LEU A 120 -18.64 -18.40 -3.05
C LEU A 120 -17.40 -17.51 -3.04
N ASP A 121 -16.79 -17.29 -1.88
CA ASP A 121 -15.54 -16.53 -1.77
C ASP A 121 -14.36 -17.32 -2.35
N ILE A 122 -14.31 -18.64 -2.12
CA ILE A 122 -13.35 -19.52 -2.80
C ILE A 122 -13.46 -19.39 -4.33
N LEU A 123 -14.68 -19.46 -4.86
CA LEU A 123 -14.91 -19.35 -6.31
C LEU A 123 -14.51 -17.98 -6.84
N SER A 124 -14.86 -16.89 -6.14
CA SER A 124 -14.53 -15.53 -6.53
C SER A 124 -13.02 -15.27 -6.51
N ASN A 125 -12.34 -15.69 -5.44
CA ASN A 125 -10.89 -15.59 -5.30
C ASN A 125 -10.15 -16.41 -6.36
N ALA A 126 -10.57 -17.66 -6.59
CA ALA A 126 -10.00 -18.53 -7.62
C ALA A 126 -10.21 -17.93 -9.03
N PHE A 127 -11.39 -17.37 -9.30
CA PHE A 127 -11.66 -16.67 -10.55
C PHE A 127 -10.73 -15.47 -10.73
N GLY A 128 -10.52 -14.66 -9.69
CA GLY A 128 -9.53 -13.58 -9.68
C GLY A 128 -8.11 -14.06 -10.00
N ALA A 129 -7.67 -15.14 -9.36
CA ALA A 129 -6.36 -15.74 -9.63
C ALA A 129 -6.23 -16.19 -11.09
N VAL A 130 -7.25 -16.84 -11.66
CA VAL A 130 -7.27 -17.25 -13.07
C VAL A 130 -7.24 -16.05 -14.01
N LEU A 131 -8.03 -15.01 -13.76
CA LEU A 131 -7.97 -13.77 -14.54
C LEU A 131 -6.57 -13.15 -14.51
N GLY A 132 -5.91 -13.15 -13.34
CA GLY A 132 -4.52 -12.74 -13.20
C GLY A 132 -3.58 -13.54 -14.09
N VAL A 133 -3.71 -14.87 -14.09
CA VAL A 133 -2.93 -15.77 -14.96
C VAL A 133 -3.15 -15.45 -16.44
N LEU A 134 -4.40 -15.25 -16.87
CA LEU A 134 -4.72 -14.91 -18.26
C LEU A 134 -4.12 -13.56 -18.66
N LEU A 135 -4.22 -12.55 -17.79
CA LEU A 135 -3.58 -11.25 -18.00
C LEU A 135 -2.06 -11.38 -18.10
N ALA A 136 -1.44 -12.26 -17.32
CA ALA A 136 -0.01 -12.52 -17.39
C ALA A 136 0.41 -13.16 -18.71
N GLN A 137 -0.44 -13.97 -19.35
CA GLN A 137 -0.17 -14.51 -20.68
C GLN A 137 -0.24 -13.42 -21.76
N ILE A 138 -1.20 -12.49 -21.65
CA ILE A 138 -1.37 -11.37 -22.59
C ILE A 138 -0.23 -10.35 -22.46
N LEU A 139 0.04 -9.91 -21.23
CA LEU A 139 1.02 -8.86 -20.92
C LEU A 139 2.44 -9.41 -20.70
N GLY A 140 2.61 -10.71 -20.57
CA GLY A 140 3.89 -11.39 -20.40
C GLY A 140 4.62 -11.69 -21.71
N ASN A 141 4.18 -11.13 -22.84
CA ASN A 141 4.91 -11.29 -24.10
C ASN A 141 6.23 -10.48 -24.10
N ARG A 142 7.14 -10.80 -25.04
CA ARG A 142 8.46 -10.15 -25.15
C ARG A 142 8.35 -8.64 -25.39
N TYR A 143 7.30 -8.20 -26.09
CA TYR A 143 7.07 -6.79 -26.39
C TYR A 143 6.87 -5.98 -25.10
N TRP A 144 5.90 -6.36 -24.28
CA TRP A 144 5.59 -5.68 -23.01
C TRP A 144 6.73 -5.81 -22.00
N GLN A 145 7.40 -6.96 -21.94
CA GLN A 145 8.57 -7.16 -21.08
C GLN A 145 9.71 -6.20 -21.43
N ASN A 146 10.02 -6.05 -22.72
CA ASN A 146 11.07 -5.13 -23.16
C ASN A 146 10.70 -3.67 -22.86
N ARG A 147 9.43 -3.28 -23.05
CA ARG A 147 8.96 -1.93 -22.71
C ARG A 147 9.02 -1.65 -21.21
N TRP A 148 8.59 -2.61 -20.40
CA TRP A 148 8.67 -2.52 -18.94
C TRP A 148 10.12 -2.40 -18.49
N LEU A 149 11.02 -3.26 -18.98
CA LEU A 149 12.44 -3.20 -18.65
C LEU A 149 13.07 -1.87 -19.08
N ALA A 150 12.77 -1.38 -20.29
CA ALA A 150 13.26 -0.09 -20.75
C ALA A 150 12.76 1.07 -19.87
N ALA A 151 11.47 1.08 -19.50
CA ALA A 151 10.91 2.07 -18.59
C ALA A 151 11.55 1.99 -17.19
N ARG A 152 11.69 0.79 -16.62
CA ARG A 152 12.36 0.52 -15.35
C ARG A 152 13.83 0.98 -15.37
N HIS A 153 14.54 0.78 -16.47
CA HIS A 153 15.92 1.24 -16.63
C HIS A 153 16.02 2.75 -16.81
N ALA A 154 15.03 3.39 -17.44
CA ALA A 154 15.02 4.84 -17.66
C ALA A 154 14.71 5.62 -16.38
N TRP A 155 13.80 5.10 -15.54
CA TRP A 155 13.28 5.81 -14.36
C TRP A 155 13.83 5.31 -13.03
N CYS A 156 14.03 4.00 -12.84
CA CYS A 156 14.39 3.44 -11.54
C CYS A 156 15.90 3.21 -11.42
N ALA A 157 16.46 3.52 -10.26
CA ALA A 157 17.84 3.18 -9.93
C ALA A 157 18.07 1.65 -10.04
N PRO A 158 19.29 1.20 -10.34
CA PRO A 158 19.59 -0.22 -10.45
C PRO A 158 19.57 -0.90 -9.07
N GLY A 159 19.27 -2.20 -9.06
CA GLY A 159 19.39 -3.06 -7.88
C GLY A 159 18.06 -3.59 -7.34
N PRO A 160 18.08 -4.75 -6.67
CA PRO A 160 16.88 -5.44 -6.18
C PRO A 160 16.15 -4.67 -5.07
N ALA A 161 16.87 -3.91 -4.25
CA ALA A 161 16.28 -3.10 -3.18
C ALA A 161 15.42 -1.95 -3.72
N VAL A 162 15.78 -1.39 -4.88
CA VAL A 162 14.94 -0.37 -5.54
C VAL A 162 13.67 -1.01 -6.10
N GLU A 163 13.76 -2.21 -6.66
CA GLU A 163 12.58 -2.96 -7.13
C GLU A 163 11.65 -3.33 -5.97
N TRP A 164 12.22 -3.71 -4.82
CA TRP A 164 11.49 -3.88 -3.58
C TRP A 164 10.81 -2.58 -3.15
N GLY A 165 11.53 -1.46 -3.14
CA GLY A 165 10.99 -0.16 -2.76
C GLY A 165 9.86 0.34 -3.65
N VAL A 166 9.96 0.13 -4.98
CA VAL A 166 8.86 0.45 -5.91
C VAL A 166 7.64 -0.43 -5.62
N THR A 167 7.84 -1.72 -5.31
CA THR A 167 6.74 -2.62 -4.94
C THR A 167 6.14 -2.21 -3.59
N TRP A 168 6.96 -1.86 -2.62
CA TRP A 168 6.53 -1.37 -1.30
C TRP A 168 5.76 -0.05 -1.40
N LEU A 169 6.10 0.82 -2.36
CA LEU A 169 5.35 2.04 -2.65
C LEU A 169 3.92 1.74 -3.14
N VAL A 170 3.68 0.59 -3.77
CA VAL A 170 2.31 0.18 -4.15
C VAL A 170 1.44 -0.03 -2.91
N LEU A 171 1.99 -0.62 -1.85
CA LEU A 171 1.28 -0.76 -0.57
C LEU A 171 0.96 0.61 0.05
N TRP A 172 1.85 1.59 -0.10
CA TRP A 172 1.57 2.95 0.37
C TRP A 172 0.33 3.56 -0.28
N PHE A 173 0.10 3.32 -1.58
CA PHE A 173 -1.12 3.82 -2.23
C PHE A 173 -2.39 3.22 -1.62
N MET A 174 -2.32 2.00 -1.06
CA MET A 174 -3.48 1.37 -0.40
C MET A 174 -3.91 2.15 0.84
N THR A 175 -2.97 2.75 1.58
CA THR A 175 -3.30 3.59 2.76
C THR A 175 -4.03 4.87 2.37
N GLN A 176 -3.89 5.31 1.12
CA GLN A 176 -4.57 6.49 0.60
C GLN A 176 -6.00 6.19 0.14
N LEU A 177 -6.40 4.91 0.06
CA LEU A 177 -7.75 4.55 -0.38
C LEU A 177 -8.80 4.72 0.72
N ASP A 178 -8.40 4.72 2.00
CA ASP A 178 -9.31 5.02 3.12
C ASP A 178 -9.57 6.53 3.20
N PRO A 179 -10.78 7.01 2.86
CA PRO A 179 -11.06 8.43 2.83
C PRO A 179 -11.42 8.99 4.21
N SER A 180 -11.53 8.16 5.24
CA SER A 180 -11.75 8.61 6.62
C SER A 180 -10.49 9.17 7.29
N GLN A 181 -9.32 8.76 6.79
CA GLN A 181 -8.03 9.30 7.23
C GLN A 181 -7.68 10.56 6.42
N PRO A 182 -6.95 11.53 6.99
CA PRO A 182 -6.43 12.65 6.24
C PRO A 182 -5.47 12.25 5.12
N PHE A 183 -5.24 13.16 4.17
CA PHE A 183 -4.28 12.91 3.09
C PHE A 183 -2.86 12.69 3.64
N LEU A 184 -2.13 11.69 3.11
CA LEU A 184 -0.84 11.20 3.61
C LEU A 184 -0.85 10.58 5.03
N GLY A 185 -2.03 10.27 5.60
CA GLY A 185 -2.14 9.49 6.84
C GLY A 185 -1.77 10.25 8.11
N VAL A 186 -2.12 11.53 8.16
CA VAL A 186 -1.77 12.44 9.25
C VAL A 186 -2.73 12.27 10.43
N VAL A 187 -2.20 12.42 11.64
CA VAL A 187 -2.93 12.59 12.91
C VAL A 187 -4.16 13.47 12.73
N VAL A 188 -5.34 12.94 13.08
CA VAL A 188 -6.63 13.64 12.91
C VAL A 188 -6.89 14.57 14.09
N GLU A 189 -7.64 15.64 13.84
CA GLU A 189 -8.30 16.46 14.86
C GLU A 189 -9.01 15.58 15.90
N SER A 190 -8.35 15.36 17.03
CA SER A 190 -9.00 14.82 18.22
C SER A 190 -9.67 15.97 18.97
N PRO A 191 -10.89 15.77 19.51
CA PRO A 191 -11.57 16.77 20.34
C PRO A 191 -10.74 17.25 21.55
N GLY A 192 -9.71 16.47 21.92
CA GLY A 192 -8.70 16.76 22.93
C GLY A 192 -7.62 15.68 22.93
N LEU A 193 -6.61 15.79 23.78
CA LEU A 193 -5.65 14.70 23.95
C LEU A 193 -6.34 13.50 24.63
N PRO A 194 -6.15 12.27 24.12
CA PRO A 194 -6.67 11.08 24.79
C PRO A 194 -6.05 10.97 26.19
N GLN A 195 -6.85 10.68 27.21
CA GLN A 195 -6.32 10.36 28.53
C GLN A 195 -5.50 9.05 28.44
N PRO A 196 -4.35 8.92 29.14
CA PRO A 196 -3.80 9.79 30.18
C PRO A 196 -2.80 10.84 29.66
N PHE A 197 -2.78 11.14 28.36
CA PHE A 197 -1.75 12.02 27.78
C PHE A 197 -2.05 13.49 28.05
N GLU A 198 -1.08 14.19 28.66
CA GLU A 198 -1.15 15.63 28.89
C GLU A 198 -0.42 16.42 27.79
N SER A 199 -0.86 17.67 27.56
CA SER A 199 -0.18 18.53 26.60
C SER A 199 1.15 19.00 27.19
N PRO A 200 2.27 18.88 26.45
CA PRO A 200 3.54 19.46 26.87
C PRO A 200 3.54 20.99 26.91
N MET A 201 2.51 21.63 26.34
CA MET A 201 2.39 23.07 26.20
C MET A 201 1.13 23.56 26.91
N GLN A 202 1.18 24.77 27.47
CA GLN A 202 0.02 25.40 28.11
C GLN A 202 -1.19 25.50 27.17
N ASN A 203 -0.95 25.79 25.89
CA ASN A 203 -2.00 25.84 24.87
C ASN A 203 -2.13 24.49 24.15
N ALA A 204 -2.96 23.60 24.69
CA ALA A 204 -3.20 22.27 24.14
C ALA A 204 -3.74 22.29 22.69
N LYS A 205 -4.55 23.30 22.33
CA LYS A 205 -5.07 23.45 20.96
C LYS A 205 -3.96 23.77 19.96
N LEU A 206 -3.02 24.64 20.33
CA LEU A 206 -1.85 24.93 19.51
C LEU A 206 -0.98 23.67 19.35
N PHE A 207 -0.77 22.91 20.43
CA PHE A 207 -0.03 21.66 20.39
C PHE A 207 -0.64 20.67 19.39
N LEU A 208 -1.96 20.44 19.43
CA LEU A 208 -2.65 19.56 18.48
C LEU A 208 -2.51 20.03 17.02
N ARG A 209 -2.62 21.34 16.77
CA ARG A 209 -2.42 21.91 15.41
C ARG A 209 -0.99 21.72 14.91
N LEU A 210 0.00 21.91 15.78
CA LEU A 210 1.41 21.67 15.45
C LEU A 210 1.68 20.20 15.18
N LEU A 211 1.03 19.30 15.92
CA LEU A 211 1.16 17.86 15.74
C LEU A 211 0.56 17.40 14.41
N GLU A 212 -0.60 17.93 14.03
CA GLU A 212 -1.24 17.65 12.76
C GLU A 212 -0.44 18.24 11.59
N GLY A 213 -0.13 19.54 11.60
CA GLY A 213 0.64 20.18 10.54
C GLY A 213 2.07 19.63 10.43
N GLY A 214 2.73 19.39 11.57
CA GLY A 214 4.06 18.77 11.64
C GLY A 214 4.05 17.31 11.19
N GLY A 215 3.03 16.55 11.57
CA GLY A 215 2.80 15.18 11.09
C GLY A 215 2.66 15.14 9.58
N MET A 216 1.86 16.05 9.00
CA MET A 216 1.72 16.20 7.54
C MET A 216 3.05 16.50 6.87
N MET A 217 3.81 17.46 7.41
CA MET A 217 5.13 17.81 6.89
C MET A 217 6.08 16.61 6.90
N LEU A 218 6.15 15.88 8.01
CA LEU A 218 7.04 14.72 8.17
C LEU A 218 6.64 13.55 7.28
N HIS A 219 5.35 13.20 7.19
CA HIS A 219 4.86 12.16 6.28
C HIS A 219 5.14 12.52 4.82
N PHE A 220 4.87 13.76 4.43
CA PHE A 220 5.20 14.27 3.09
C PHE A 220 6.69 14.13 2.78
N LEU A 221 7.57 14.58 3.68
CA LEU A 221 9.01 14.47 3.51
C LEU A 221 9.47 13.02 3.45
N GLY A 222 8.96 12.16 4.32
CA GLY A 222 9.27 10.74 4.34
C GLY A 222 8.97 10.05 3.02
N VAL A 223 7.76 10.24 2.48
CA VAL A 223 7.34 9.66 1.19
C VAL A 223 8.09 10.30 0.02
N ALA A 224 8.24 11.63 -0.01
CA ALA A 224 8.93 12.33 -1.08
C ALA A 224 10.41 11.92 -1.18
N LEU A 225 11.11 11.84 -0.04
CA LEU A 225 12.50 11.41 0.01
C LEU A 225 12.64 9.92 -0.29
N PHE A 226 11.71 9.08 0.17
CA PHE A 226 11.64 7.67 -0.20
C PHE A 226 11.59 7.50 -1.73
N VAL A 227 10.63 8.15 -2.40
CA VAL A 227 10.52 8.14 -3.86
C VAL A 227 11.80 8.67 -4.51
N SER A 228 12.40 9.73 -3.96
CA SER A 228 13.59 10.35 -4.54
C SER A 228 14.80 9.43 -4.64
N VAL A 229 14.92 8.47 -3.72
CA VAL A 229 16.03 7.52 -3.66
C VAL A 229 15.79 6.31 -4.58
N LEU A 230 14.54 6.05 -4.99
CA LEU A 230 14.19 4.97 -5.94
C LEU A 230 14.47 5.34 -7.41
N VAL A 231 14.53 6.64 -7.71
CA VAL A 231 14.72 7.14 -9.08
C VAL A 231 16.19 7.08 -9.49
N ARG A 232 16.44 6.87 -10.79
CA ARG A 232 17.79 6.73 -11.36
C ARG A 232 18.60 8.02 -11.28
N HIS A 233 18.01 9.13 -11.70
CA HIS A 233 18.66 10.43 -11.71
C HIS A 233 17.91 11.43 -10.82
N THR A 234 18.65 12.29 -10.11
CA THR A 234 18.06 13.26 -9.18
C THR A 234 17.08 14.21 -9.87
N TRP A 235 17.40 14.71 -11.07
CA TRP A 235 16.52 15.61 -11.82
C TRP A 235 15.14 15.00 -12.16
N GLN A 236 15.03 13.66 -12.21
CA GLN A 236 13.76 12.97 -12.43
C GLN A 236 12.92 12.88 -11.15
N SER A 237 13.50 13.06 -9.95
CA SER A 237 12.76 12.79 -8.71
C SER A 237 11.61 13.75 -8.48
N LEU A 238 11.68 15.02 -8.92
CA LEU A 238 10.53 15.94 -8.81
C LEU A 238 9.34 15.45 -9.65
N LYS A 239 9.60 14.93 -10.85
CA LYS A 239 8.55 14.35 -11.71
C LYS A 239 7.95 13.11 -11.06
N ALA A 240 8.79 12.25 -10.48
CA ALA A 240 8.33 11.05 -9.79
C ALA A 240 7.52 11.38 -8.53
N ILE A 241 7.98 12.30 -7.69
CA ILE A 241 7.27 12.74 -6.48
C ILE A 241 5.92 13.35 -6.86
N ARG A 242 5.87 14.27 -7.84
CA ARG A 242 4.62 14.85 -8.33
C ARG A 242 3.67 13.77 -8.85
N PHE A 243 4.17 12.84 -9.65
CA PHE A 243 3.36 11.73 -10.16
C PHE A 243 2.80 10.86 -9.03
N THR A 244 3.61 10.50 -8.04
CA THR A 244 3.18 9.72 -6.87
C THR A 244 2.11 10.45 -6.09
N LEU A 245 2.31 11.73 -5.75
CA LEU A 245 1.35 12.51 -4.97
C LEU A 245 0.06 12.79 -5.73
N LEU A 246 0.12 13.09 -7.02
CA LEU A 246 -1.07 13.29 -7.85
C LEU A 246 -1.86 12.00 -8.00
N THR A 247 -1.18 10.87 -8.18
CA THR A 247 -1.85 9.55 -8.23
C THR A 247 -2.56 9.26 -6.91
N ALA A 248 -1.89 9.50 -5.78
CA ALA A 248 -2.49 9.33 -4.45
C ALA A 248 -3.70 10.25 -4.26
N LEU A 249 -3.61 11.52 -4.68
CA LEU A 249 -4.70 12.47 -4.59
C LEU A 249 -5.91 12.06 -5.45
N LEU A 250 -5.68 11.62 -6.69
CA LEU A 250 -6.74 11.15 -7.57
C LEU A 250 -7.44 9.89 -7.03
N LEU A 251 -6.66 8.95 -6.49
CA LEU A 251 -7.20 7.77 -5.81
C LEU A 251 -8.03 8.18 -4.59
N LYS A 252 -7.52 9.09 -3.75
CA LYS A 252 -8.22 9.63 -2.57
C LYS A 252 -9.54 10.28 -2.96
N LEU A 253 -9.53 11.14 -3.98
CA LEU A 253 -10.74 11.81 -4.50
C LEU A 253 -11.76 10.81 -5.03
N GLY A 254 -11.31 9.81 -5.80
CA GLY A 254 -12.16 8.75 -6.32
C GLY A 254 -12.83 7.97 -5.19
N PHE A 255 -12.05 7.50 -4.21
CA PHE A 255 -12.57 6.73 -3.07
C PHE A 255 -13.42 7.58 -2.13
N ALA A 256 -13.08 8.85 -1.89
CA ALA A 256 -13.92 9.77 -1.15
C ALA A 256 -15.28 9.98 -1.83
N GLY A 257 -15.31 10.11 -3.16
CA GLY A 257 -16.54 10.22 -3.93
C GLY A 257 -17.41 8.96 -3.90
N LEU A 258 -16.77 7.78 -3.92
CA LEU A 258 -17.45 6.48 -3.85
C LEU A 258 -17.98 6.18 -2.45
N LEU A 259 -17.21 6.48 -1.40
CA LEU A 259 -17.44 5.97 -0.05
C LEU A 259 -18.05 7.00 0.92
N LEU A 260 -17.67 8.29 0.84
CA LEU A 260 -18.12 9.32 1.78
C LEU A 260 -19.40 10.03 1.36
N LYS A 261 -20.23 10.43 2.33
CA LYS A 261 -21.39 11.31 2.10
C LYS A 261 -20.94 12.63 1.44
N PRO A 262 -21.76 13.28 0.58
CA PRO A 262 -21.36 14.50 -0.12
C PRO A 262 -20.86 15.61 0.81
N ALA A 263 -21.52 15.79 1.97
CA ALA A 263 -21.14 16.77 2.98
C ALA A 263 -19.77 16.51 3.64
N GLN A 264 -19.28 15.27 3.58
CA GLN A 264 -18.00 14.84 4.17
C GLN A 264 -16.91 14.66 3.11
N PHE A 265 -17.17 15.04 1.85
CA PHE A 265 -16.25 14.78 0.74
C PHE A 265 -14.84 15.33 0.96
N PHE A 266 -14.71 16.47 1.67
CA PHE A 266 -13.44 17.10 2.01
C PHE A 266 -13.03 16.94 3.48
N ALA A 267 -13.61 15.98 4.21
CA ALA A 267 -13.28 15.76 5.63
C ALA A 267 -11.79 15.39 5.87
N TRP A 268 -11.10 14.91 4.83
CA TRP A 268 -9.69 14.51 4.87
C TRP A 268 -8.70 15.67 4.61
N ILE A 269 -9.19 16.91 4.43
CA ILE A 269 -8.34 18.09 4.23
C ILE A 269 -8.78 19.23 5.17
N ASN A 270 -7.82 19.87 5.82
CA ASN A 270 -8.02 21.05 6.65
C ASN A 270 -6.84 22.02 6.53
N ILE A 271 -6.93 23.16 7.21
CA ILE A 271 -5.91 24.22 7.12
C ILE A 271 -4.53 23.76 7.64
N ASN A 272 -4.48 22.96 8.71
CA ASN A 272 -3.22 22.51 9.30
C ASN A 272 -2.48 21.57 8.35
N ILE A 273 -3.21 20.69 7.66
CA ILE A 273 -2.68 19.80 6.62
C ILE A 273 -2.15 20.61 5.43
N VAL A 274 -2.90 21.63 4.98
CA VAL A 274 -2.44 22.49 3.88
C VAL A 274 -1.16 23.23 4.25
N VAL A 275 -1.11 23.84 5.43
CA VAL A 275 0.08 24.54 5.94
C VAL A 275 1.26 23.57 6.11
N GLY A 276 1.04 22.39 6.70
CA GLY A 276 2.05 21.35 6.84
C GLY A 276 2.60 20.87 5.50
N GLY A 277 1.73 20.70 4.50
CA GLY A 277 2.12 20.38 3.13
C GLY A 277 2.98 21.48 2.50
N LEU A 278 2.60 22.74 2.63
CA LEU A 278 3.37 23.88 2.12
C LEU A 278 4.76 23.97 2.78
N LEU A 279 4.83 23.86 4.11
CA LEU A 279 6.10 23.82 4.85
C LEU A 279 6.96 22.62 4.43
N GLY A 280 6.33 21.46 4.21
CA GLY A 280 6.99 20.27 3.65
C GLY A 280 7.57 20.52 2.27
N THR A 281 6.85 21.21 1.38
CA THR A 281 7.39 21.54 0.05
C THR A 281 8.60 22.47 0.13
N LEU A 282 8.58 23.46 1.03
CA LEU A 282 9.71 24.36 1.27
C LEU A 282 10.91 23.59 1.84
N ALA A 283 10.69 22.75 2.84
CA ALA A 283 11.72 21.90 3.42
C ALA A 283 12.32 20.94 2.37
N LEU A 284 11.48 20.34 1.52
CA LEU A 284 11.94 19.47 0.44
C LEU A 284 12.85 20.21 -0.55
N ALA A 285 12.56 21.49 -0.86
CA ALA A 285 13.40 22.30 -1.73
C ALA A 285 14.80 22.53 -1.14
N LEU A 286 14.90 22.68 0.19
CA LEU A 286 16.18 22.79 0.90
C LEU A 286 16.93 21.45 0.91
N LEU A 287 16.24 20.36 1.22
CA LEU A 287 16.79 19.00 1.30
C LEU A 287 17.16 18.43 -0.06
N TRP A 288 16.68 19.02 -1.14
CA TRP A 288 16.96 18.58 -2.51
C TRP A 288 18.43 18.61 -2.87
N ARG A 289 19.21 19.52 -2.28
CA ARG A 289 20.65 19.67 -2.52
C ARG A 289 21.48 18.53 -1.91
N LEU A 290 20.89 17.73 -1.04
CA LEU A 290 21.58 16.63 -0.38
C LEU A 290 21.84 15.48 -1.35
N ASN A 291 22.97 14.80 -1.16
CA ASN A 291 23.25 13.58 -1.91
C ASN A 291 22.24 12.47 -1.57
N ARG A 292 22.25 11.41 -2.37
CA ARG A 292 21.31 10.29 -2.22
C ARG A 292 21.36 9.64 -0.84
N ARG A 293 22.53 9.59 -0.20
CA ARG A 293 22.72 9.05 1.16
C ARG A 293 21.97 9.87 2.19
N PHE A 294 22.23 11.18 2.21
CA PHE A 294 21.61 12.07 3.18
C PHE A 294 20.10 12.23 2.95
N ARG A 295 19.63 12.22 1.69
CA ARG A 295 18.18 12.15 1.41
C ARG A 295 17.54 10.89 2.01
N ALA A 296 18.21 9.74 1.92
CA ALA A 296 17.72 8.51 2.51
C ALA A 296 17.70 8.57 4.05
N LEU A 297 18.76 9.09 4.67
CA LEU A 297 18.83 9.26 6.13
C LEU A 297 17.77 10.23 6.65
N VAL A 298 17.63 11.40 6.03
CA VAL A 298 16.61 12.38 6.41
C VAL A 298 15.20 11.83 6.20
N GLY A 299 14.96 11.10 5.11
CA GLY A 299 13.67 10.42 4.89
C GLY A 299 13.37 9.37 5.96
N ALA A 300 14.38 8.59 6.37
CA ALA A 300 14.23 7.62 7.45
C ALA A 300 13.95 8.32 8.79
N LEU A 301 14.67 9.39 9.11
CA LEU A 301 14.44 10.19 10.32
C LEU A 301 13.05 10.82 10.34
N ALA A 302 12.56 11.32 9.19
CA ALA A 302 11.20 11.86 9.09
C ALA A 302 10.15 10.79 9.41
N LEU A 303 10.27 9.59 8.84
CA LEU A 303 9.37 8.46 9.12
C LEU A 303 9.51 7.91 10.55
N ILE A 304 10.72 7.91 11.12
CA ILE A 304 10.92 7.55 12.53
C ILE A 304 10.23 8.58 13.42
N ALA A 305 10.35 9.87 13.11
CA ALA A 305 9.69 10.93 13.87
C ALA A 305 8.16 10.79 13.82
N THR A 306 7.57 10.43 12.67
CA THR A 306 6.11 10.17 12.61
C THR A 306 5.71 8.98 13.47
N LEU A 307 6.48 7.89 13.48
CA LEU A 307 6.21 6.73 14.35
C LEU A 307 6.31 7.10 15.83
N VAL A 308 7.37 7.80 16.23
CA VAL A 308 7.57 8.26 17.61
C VAL A 308 6.42 9.15 18.04
N ILE A 309 6.02 10.11 17.20
CA ILE A 309 4.85 10.96 17.47
C ILE A 309 3.59 10.10 17.70
N GLY A 310 3.34 9.11 16.84
CA GLY A 310 2.18 8.23 16.97
C GLY A 310 2.20 7.37 18.24
N TRP A 311 3.38 6.99 18.74
CA TRP A 311 3.51 6.25 20.01
C TRP A 311 3.25 7.12 21.23
N PHE A 312 3.73 8.37 21.23
CA PHE A 312 3.54 9.30 22.36
C PHE A 312 2.14 9.92 22.37
N TRP A 313 1.52 10.12 21.20
CA TRP A 313 0.19 10.70 21.06
C TRP A 313 -0.64 9.89 20.05
N PRO A 314 -1.23 8.76 20.48
CA PRO A 314 -2.03 7.89 19.62
C PRO A 314 -3.38 8.53 19.29
N LEU A 315 -3.35 9.47 18.34
CA LEU A 315 -4.50 10.22 17.86
C LEU A 315 -5.11 9.48 16.67
N THR A 316 -5.57 8.25 16.94
CA THR A 316 -6.23 7.41 15.94
C THR A 316 -7.73 7.69 15.93
N PRO A 317 -8.33 7.90 14.74
CA PRO A 317 -9.78 7.93 14.61
C PRO A 317 -10.36 6.62 15.10
N GLN A 318 -11.26 6.69 16.07
CA GLN A 318 -12.01 5.52 16.49
C GLN A 318 -12.89 5.09 15.32
N LEU A 319 -12.80 3.81 14.92
CA LEU A 319 -13.59 3.23 13.83
C LEU A 319 -15.09 3.53 13.99
N SER A 320 -15.61 3.49 15.22
CA SER A 320 -17.01 3.83 15.53
C SER A 320 -17.37 5.28 15.20
N ALA A 321 -16.43 6.22 15.35
CA ALA A 321 -16.63 7.64 15.07
C ALA A 321 -16.56 7.96 13.56
N THR A 322 -15.91 7.12 12.75
CA THR A 322 -15.77 7.34 11.30
C THR A 322 -16.87 6.68 10.48
N LEU A 323 -17.51 5.60 10.97
CA LEU A 323 -18.62 4.91 10.29
C LEU A 323 -19.76 5.85 9.82
N PRO A 324 -20.20 6.87 10.58
CA PRO A 324 -21.27 7.77 10.14
C PRO A 324 -20.94 8.62 8.89
N LEU A 325 -19.66 8.74 8.54
CA LEU A 325 -19.18 9.50 7.39
C LEU A 325 -19.47 8.78 6.06
N PHE A 326 -19.59 7.45 6.10
CA PHE A 326 -19.74 6.60 4.93
C PHE A 326 -21.20 6.52 4.44
N ARG A 327 -21.39 6.30 3.13
CA ARG A 327 -22.72 6.08 2.52
C ARG A 327 -23.21 4.64 2.63
N TRP A 328 -22.29 3.68 2.75
CA TRP A 328 -22.60 2.25 2.75
C TRP A 328 -22.63 1.68 4.18
N HIS A 329 -23.48 0.69 4.42
CA HIS A 329 -23.68 0.11 5.76
C HIS A 329 -22.78 -1.11 6.02
N TYR A 330 -22.32 -1.19 7.29
CA TYR A 330 -21.74 -2.25 8.13
C TYR A 330 -21.02 -3.49 7.53
N GLY A 331 -19.92 -3.88 8.20
CA GLY A 331 -19.13 -5.11 7.97
C GLY A 331 -17.90 -4.90 7.09
N HIS A 332 -18.12 -4.60 5.82
CA HIS A 332 -17.08 -4.61 4.78
C HIS A 332 -16.14 -3.39 4.86
N LEU A 333 -16.67 -2.23 5.24
CA LEU A 333 -15.88 -1.04 5.56
C LEU A 333 -14.95 -1.26 6.76
N LEU A 334 -15.33 -2.11 7.72
CA LEU A 334 -14.46 -2.43 8.86
C LEU A 334 -13.25 -3.24 8.42
N HIS A 335 -13.43 -4.21 7.51
CA HIS A 335 -12.33 -5.00 6.98
C HIS A 335 -11.42 -4.17 6.07
N PHE A 336 -11.99 -3.31 5.23
CA PHE A 336 -11.22 -2.39 4.38
C PHE A 336 -10.47 -1.32 5.19
N ASN A 337 -11.10 -0.69 6.18
CA ASN A 337 -10.42 0.25 7.06
C ASN A 337 -9.37 -0.44 7.93
N GLY A 338 -9.64 -1.67 8.39
CA GLY A 338 -8.67 -2.51 9.09
C GLY A 338 -7.44 -2.80 8.23
N LEU A 339 -7.63 -3.09 6.93
CA LEU A 339 -6.53 -3.23 5.98
C LEU A 339 -5.70 -1.95 5.87
N SER A 340 -6.36 -0.83 5.60
CA SER A 340 -5.70 0.46 5.44
C SER A 340 -4.90 0.82 6.69
N ALA A 341 -5.48 0.60 7.88
CA ALA A 341 -4.81 0.81 9.16
C ALA A 341 -3.58 -0.09 9.32
N VAL A 342 -3.71 -1.41 9.11
CA VAL A 342 -2.56 -2.33 9.25
C VAL A 342 -1.44 -2.01 8.25
N ILE A 343 -1.78 -1.65 7.00
CA ILE A 343 -0.76 -1.22 6.03
C ILE A 343 -0.16 0.12 6.45
N SER A 344 -0.95 1.07 6.95
CA SER A 344 -0.47 2.37 7.45
C SER A 344 0.51 2.19 8.61
N ASP A 345 0.27 1.21 9.48
CA ASP A 345 1.17 0.88 10.59
C ASP A 345 2.43 0.17 10.09
N LEU A 346 2.32 -0.82 9.20
CA LEU A 346 3.46 -1.63 8.75
C LEU A 346 4.36 -0.92 7.73
N TRP A 347 3.80 -0.08 6.87
CA TRP A 347 4.52 0.50 5.74
C TRP A 347 5.74 1.33 6.15
N PRO A 348 5.66 2.22 7.16
CA PRO A 348 6.80 3.03 7.60
C PRO A 348 8.01 2.20 8.00
N TYR A 349 7.82 1.07 8.68
CA TYR A 349 8.93 0.19 9.09
C TYR A 349 9.70 -0.36 7.89
N GLY A 350 8.99 -0.87 6.88
CA GLY A 350 9.61 -1.36 5.65
C GLY A 350 10.30 -0.26 4.85
N ALA A 351 9.72 0.94 4.82
CA ALA A 351 10.29 2.11 4.17
C ALA A 351 11.57 2.59 4.87
N ILE A 352 11.56 2.69 6.20
CA ILE A 352 12.73 3.04 7.03
C ILE A 352 13.85 2.03 6.82
N ALA A 353 13.56 0.73 6.94
CA ALA A 353 14.55 -0.32 6.76
C ALA A 353 15.22 -0.24 5.38
N LEU A 354 14.43 0.00 4.32
CA LEU A 354 14.95 0.18 2.98
C LEU A 354 15.81 1.45 2.84
N LEU A 355 15.36 2.58 3.38
CA LEU A 355 16.10 3.84 3.35
C LEU A 355 17.44 3.73 4.06
N LEU A 356 17.48 3.13 5.25
CA LEU A 356 18.71 2.89 6.00
C LEU A 356 19.64 1.93 5.25
N TRP A 357 19.11 0.87 4.64
CA TRP A 357 19.89 -0.06 3.82
C TRP A 357 20.51 0.65 2.60
N LEU A 358 19.73 1.51 1.92
CA LEU A 358 20.19 2.28 0.76
C LEU A 358 21.21 3.35 1.17
N ALA A 359 21.05 3.98 2.34
CA ALA A 359 22.01 4.92 2.89
C ALA A 359 23.35 4.25 3.19
N ALA A 360 23.33 3.07 3.82
CA ALA A 360 24.53 2.32 4.18
C ALA A 360 25.30 1.78 2.96
N ARG A 361 24.60 1.46 1.87
CA ARG A 361 25.18 0.84 0.66
C ARG A 361 25.30 1.78 -0.53
N ALA A 362 24.96 3.05 -0.38
CA ALA A 362 25.10 3.99 -1.48
C ALA A 362 26.55 3.97 -1.99
N PRO A 363 26.78 3.96 -3.31
CA PRO A 363 28.13 4.07 -3.85
C PRO A 363 28.81 5.33 -3.28
N ARG A 364 30.12 5.27 -3.03
CA ARG A 364 30.89 6.52 -2.85
C ARG A 364 30.70 7.31 -4.14
N GLU A 365 30.34 8.59 -4.04
CA GLU A 365 30.09 9.46 -5.18
C GLU A 365 31.38 9.62 -6.01
N GLU A 366 31.63 8.67 -6.91
CA GLU A 366 32.46 8.91 -8.08
C GLU A 366 31.52 9.26 -9.22
N SER A 367 31.45 10.57 -9.47
CA SER A 367 31.04 11.27 -10.70
C SER A 367 30.20 10.48 -11.72
N TRP A 368 28.90 10.77 -11.77
CA TRP A 368 28.05 10.56 -12.96
C TRP A 368 27.11 11.73 -13.18
#